data_AF-A0AAV0V0M6-F1
#
_entry.id   AF-A0AAV0V0M6-F1
#
_cell.length_a   1.000
_cell.length_b   1.000
_cell.length_c   1.000
_cell.angle_alpha   90.00
_cell.angle_beta   90.00
_cell.angle_gamma   90.00
#
_symmetry.space_group_name_H-M   'P 1'
#
loop_
_entity.id
_entity.type
_entity.pdbx_description
1 polymer ?
#
loop_
_entity_poly.entity_id
_entity_poly.type
_entity_poly.pdbx_seq_one_letter_code
_entity_poly.pdbx_strand_id
1 'polypeptide(L)'
;MSTITKEQHDELCVAYASMILFDGEHEITSEAINNVLQASGNEVELYWPSLFSSLLSKEGKILELISSGGPSSAAAAAAGGPGAASAAGGAEDGAKVEEKVVEEEEEVGMGDGINMFGDEDY
;
A
#
# COMPACT_ATOMS: atom_id res chain seq x y z
N MET A 1 -16.68 25.90 -4.86
CA MET A 1 -16.60 24.75 -3.93
C MET A 1 -15.47 23.88 -4.45
N SER A 2 -14.41 23.69 -3.67
CA SER A 2 -13.31 22.80 -4.09
C SER A 2 -13.88 21.39 -4.24
N THR A 3 -13.89 20.86 -5.45
CA THR A 3 -14.34 19.50 -5.73
C THR A 3 -13.21 18.57 -5.31
N ILE A 4 -13.43 17.83 -4.22
CA ILE A 4 -12.55 16.73 -3.78
C ILE A 4 -13.02 15.48 -4.54
N THR A 5 -12.10 14.76 -5.18
CA THR A 5 -12.45 13.49 -5.84
C THR A 5 -12.74 12.39 -4.81
N LYS A 6 -13.37 11.29 -5.22
CA LYS A 6 -13.59 10.17 -4.30
C LYS A 6 -12.26 9.62 -3.77
N GLU A 7 -11.24 9.52 -4.62
CA GLU A 7 -9.92 9.04 -4.18
C GLU A 7 -9.30 9.98 -3.12
N GLN A 8 -9.39 11.29 -3.34
CA GLN A 8 -8.87 12.28 -2.38
C GLN A 8 -9.66 12.28 -1.07
N HIS A 9 -10.98 12.08 -1.13
CA HIS A 9 -11.81 11.93 0.06
C HIS A 9 -11.38 10.69 0.86
N ASP A 10 -11.24 9.56 0.18
CA ASP A 10 -10.88 8.27 0.76
C ASP A 10 -9.48 8.29 1.40
N GLU A 11 -8.50 8.90 0.71
CA GLU A 11 -7.16 9.14 1.24
C GLU A 11 -7.20 9.99 2.51
N LEU A 12 -7.94 11.10 2.49
CA LEU A 12 -8.07 12.00 3.64
C LEU A 12 -8.73 11.31 4.83
N CYS A 13 -9.80 10.53 4.61
CA CYS A 13 -10.46 9.76 5.65
C CYS A 13 -9.47 8.81 6.37
N VAL A 14 -8.64 8.10 5.61
CA VAL A 14 -7.66 7.16 6.17
C VAL A 14 -6.50 7.89 6.84
N ALA A 15 -6.05 9.02 6.30
CA ALA A 15 -5.03 9.87 6.93
C ALA A 15 -5.51 10.38 8.30
N TYR A 16 -6.74 10.88 8.39
CA TYR A 16 -7.32 11.33 9.66
C TYR A 16 -7.55 10.17 10.63
N ALA A 17 -8.05 9.02 10.16
CA ALA A 17 -8.20 7.83 11.00
C ALA A 17 -6.85 7.39 11.60
N SER A 18 -5.78 7.43 10.80
CA SER A 18 -4.42 7.09 11.26
C SER A 18 -3.91 8.08 12.32
N MET A 19 -4.19 9.38 12.17
CA MET A 19 -3.84 10.39 13.18
C MET A 19 -4.64 10.20 14.47
N ILE A 20 -5.93 9.87 14.39
CA ILE A 20 -6.77 9.60 15.57
C ILE A 20 -6.23 8.41 16.36
N LEU A 21 -5.84 7.34 15.68
CA LEU A 21 -5.24 6.17 16.33
C LEU A 21 -3.91 6.51 17.00
N PHE A 22 -3.08 7.30 16.32
CA PHE A 22 -1.81 7.76 16.88
C PHE A 22 -1.99 8.63 18.12
N ASP A 23 -2.88 9.62 18.08
CA ASP A 23 -3.20 10.48 19.22
C ASP A 23 -3.83 9.68 20.37
N GLY A 24 -4.59 8.63 20.04
CA GLY A 24 -5.15 7.69 20.99
C GLY A 24 -4.15 6.66 21.53
N GLU A 25 -2.87 6.70 21.13
CA GLU A 25 -1.83 5.72 21.47
C GLU A 25 -2.22 4.27 21.12
N HIS A 26 -3.01 4.08 20.07
CA HIS A 26 -3.39 2.77 19.53
C HIS A 26 -2.52 2.38 18.34
N GLU A 27 -2.38 1.08 18.09
CA GLU A 27 -1.64 0.56 16.95
C GLU A 27 -2.37 0.88 15.63
N ILE A 28 -1.62 1.35 14.64
CA ILE A 28 -2.14 1.72 13.32
C ILE A 28 -2.18 0.47 12.42
N THR A 29 -3.21 -0.35 12.60
CA THR A 29 -3.48 -1.52 11.74
C THR A 29 -4.62 -1.24 10.77
N SER A 30 -4.69 -2.00 9.67
CA SER A 30 -5.78 -1.88 8.69
C SER A 30 -7.16 -2.10 9.34
N GLU A 31 -7.25 -3.01 10.31
CA GLU A 31 -8.49 -3.27 11.06
C GLU A 31 -8.85 -2.10 11.99
N ALA A 32 -7.88 -1.54 12.72
CA ALA A 32 -8.10 -0.38 13.57
C ALA A 32 -8.57 0.85 12.76
N ILE A 33 -7.96 1.09 11.59
CA ILE A 33 -8.37 2.15 10.67
C ILE A 33 -9.81 1.93 10.22
N ASN A 34 -10.16 0.72 9.77
CA ASN A 34 -11.53 0.41 9.34
C ASN A 34 -12.57 0.62 10.45
N ASN A 35 -12.24 0.29 11.70
CA ASN A 35 -13.13 0.54 12.83
C ASN A 35 -13.42 2.04 13.02
N VAL A 36 -12.42 2.90 12.87
CA VAL A 36 -12.60 4.36 12.93
C VAL A 36 -13.43 4.87 11.75
N LEU A 37 -13.22 4.33 10.54
CA LEU A 37 -14.00 4.69 9.36
C LEU A 37 -15.47 4.31 9.50
N GLN A 38 -15.76 3.10 10.00
CA GLN A 38 -17.12 2.66 10.29
C GLN A 38 -17.78 3.52 11.38
N ALA A 39 -17.07 3.84 12.45
CA ALA A 39 -17.57 4.70 13.52
C ALA A 39 -17.86 6.13 13.03
N SER A 40 -17.13 6.62 12.02
CA SER A 40 -17.34 7.94 11.41
C SER A 40 -18.35 7.93 10.26
N GLY A 41 -18.87 6.76 9.86
CA GLY A 41 -19.84 6.62 8.76
C GLY A 41 -19.24 6.83 7.37
N ASN A 42 -17.91 6.71 7.23
CA ASN A 42 -17.23 6.85 5.95
C ASN A 42 -17.01 5.47 5.30
N GLU A 43 -17.41 5.34 4.04
CA GLU A 43 -17.04 4.19 3.21
C GLU A 43 -15.81 4.52 2.39
N VAL A 44 -14.77 3.69 2.51
CA VAL A 44 -13.47 3.90 1.87
C VAL A 44 -13.04 2.60 1.20
N GLU A 45 -12.34 2.67 0.09
CA GLU A 45 -11.79 1.48 -0.56
C GLU A 45 -10.74 0.77 0.31
N LEU A 46 -10.86 -0.56 0.40
CA LEU A 46 -10.03 -1.43 1.24
C LEU A 46 -8.51 -1.36 0.96
N TYR A 47 -8.15 -0.85 -0.22
CA TYR A 47 -6.76 -0.56 -0.58
C TYR A 47 -6.13 0.47 0.37
N TRP A 48 -6.87 1.54 0.73
CA TRP A 48 -6.32 2.67 1.49
C TRP A 48 -5.93 2.31 2.93
N PRO A 49 -6.77 1.64 3.75
CA PRO A 49 -6.38 1.23 5.11
C PRO A 49 -5.13 0.35 5.12
N SER A 50 -5.01 -0.59 4.17
CA SER A 50 -3.88 -1.51 4.08
C SER A 50 -2.60 -0.82 3.62
N LEU A 51 -2.71 0.16 2.73
CA LEU A 51 -1.59 1.00 2.30
C LEU A 51 -1.04 1.83 3.47
N PHE A 52 -1.92 2.51 4.21
CA PHE A 52 -1.51 3.36 5.33
C PHE A 52 -0.96 2.57 6.51
N SER A 53 -1.53 1.40 6.82
CA SER A 53 -0.97 0.54 7.87
C SER A 53 0.45 0.10 7.52
N SER A 54 0.71 -0.20 6.25
CA SER A 54 2.06 -0.58 5.77
C SER A 54 3.03 0.61 5.76
N LEU A 55 2.56 1.79 5.34
CA LEU A 55 3.36 3.02 5.30
C LEU A 55 3.78 3.47 6.70
N LEU A 56 2.88 3.33 7.68
CA LEU A 56 3.06 3.80 9.06
C LEU A 56 3.52 2.69 10.02
N SER A 57 3.84 1.49 9.51
CA SER A 57 4.30 0.36 10.32
C SER A 57 5.60 0.67 11.10
N LYS A 58 6.42 1.59 10.58
CA LYS A 58 7.67 1.98 11.25
C LYS A 58 7.39 2.95 12.38
N GLU A 59 7.87 2.61 13.57
CA GLU A 59 7.77 3.47 14.74
C GLU A 59 8.35 4.88 14.47
N GLY A 60 7.64 5.91 14.94
CA GLY A 60 8.00 7.31 14.74
C GLY A 60 7.78 7.84 13.31
N LYS A 61 7.37 7.01 12.34
CA LYS A 61 7.19 7.45 10.95
C LYS A 61 6.10 8.51 10.80
N ILE A 62 5.01 8.38 11.55
CA ILE A 62 3.91 9.36 11.51
C ILE A 62 4.37 10.73 12.05
N LEU A 63 5.16 10.77 13.12
CA LEU A 63 5.74 12.01 13.66
C LEU A 63 6.73 12.66 12.69
N GLU A 64 7.56 11.84 12.03
CA GLU A 64 8.49 12.30 10.99
C GLU A 64 7.71 12.96 9.84
N LEU A 65 6.63 12.33 9.36
CA LEU A 65 5.80 12.86 8.29
C LEU A 65 5.12 14.18 8.70
N ILE A 66 4.53 14.26 9.90
CA ILE A 66 3.87 15.48 10.37
C ILE A 66 4.88 16.63 10.55
N SER A 67 6.06 16.33 11.09
CA SER A 67 7.10 17.35 11.38
C SER A 67 7.82 17.85 10.13
N SER A 68 7.90 17.03 9.08
CA SER A 68 8.50 17.39 7.79
C SER A 68 7.51 17.99 6.78
N GLY A 69 6.21 18.05 7.13
CA GLY A 69 5.14 18.54 6.26
C GLY A 69 4.51 17.48 5.35
N GLY A 70 4.97 16.22 5.42
CA GLY A 70 4.45 15.07 4.69
C GLY A 70 4.58 15.17 3.17
N PRO A 71 4.41 14.07 2.42
CA PRO A 71 4.15 14.17 0.99
C PRO A 71 2.81 14.90 0.83
N SER A 72 2.81 16.02 0.10
CA SER A 72 1.57 16.73 -0.25
C SER A 72 0.64 15.78 -1.01
N SER A 73 -0.62 15.64 -0.56
CA SER A 73 -1.67 14.83 -1.21
C SER A 73 -2.01 15.30 -2.64
N ALA A 74 -1.39 16.38 -3.12
CA ALA A 74 -1.37 16.74 -4.53
C ALA A 74 -0.48 15.81 -5.40
N ALA A 75 0.26 14.87 -4.81
CA ALA A 75 1.21 14.02 -5.53
C ALA A 75 0.58 12.77 -6.18
N ALA A 76 -0.73 12.52 -6.03
CA ALA A 76 -1.42 11.45 -6.75
C ALA A 76 -1.69 11.83 -8.23
N ALA A 77 -0.63 12.17 -8.97
CA ALA A 77 -0.62 12.25 -10.42
C ALA A 77 0.80 12.09 -10.97
N ALA A 78 1.39 10.90 -10.84
CA ALA A 78 2.46 10.44 -11.75
C ALA A 78 2.68 8.93 -11.62
N ALA A 79 1.73 8.13 -12.13
CA ALA A 79 2.11 6.85 -12.70
C ALA A 79 2.85 7.14 -14.03
N GLY A 80 4.18 7.26 -13.98
CA GLY A 80 5.01 7.36 -15.18
C GLY A 80 6.30 8.17 -15.02
N GLY A 81 7.41 7.45 -14.87
CA GLY A 81 8.76 7.94 -15.21
C GLY A 81 9.64 8.36 -14.03
N PRO A 82 10.94 7.97 -14.01
CA PRO A 82 11.86 8.39 -12.97
C PRO A 82 12.26 9.85 -13.21
N GLY A 83 11.93 10.73 -12.27
CA GLY A 83 12.45 12.09 -12.32
C GLY A 83 11.78 13.07 -11.39
N ALA A 84 12.34 13.21 -10.19
CA ALA A 84 12.66 14.51 -9.56
C ALA A 84 13.14 14.29 -8.11
N ALA A 85 14.35 13.75 -7.94
CA ALA A 85 15.12 13.99 -6.74
C ALA A 85 16.04 15.19 -7.01
N SER A 86 15.81 16.31 -6.34
CA SER A 86 16.77 17.41 -6.31
C SER A 86 17.42 17.49 -4.93
N ALA A 87 18.72 17.23 -4.95
CA ALA A 87 19.80 17.72 -4.08
C ALA A 87 19.80 17.40 -2.56
N ALA A 88 20.66 16.46 -2.18
CA ALA A 88 21.68 16.66 -1.14
C ALA A 88 22.88 15.75 -1.44
N GLY A 89 24.09 16.31 -1.40
CA GLY A 89 25.28 15.76 -2.06
C GLY A 89 26.11 14.73 -1.29
N GLY A 90 26.96 14.04 -2.07
CA GLY A 90 28.34 13.66 -1.76
C GLY A 90 28.59 12.53 -0.76
N ALA A 91 28.88 11.32 -1.26
CA ALA A 91 30.17 10.62 -1.08
C ALA A 91 30.09 9.17 -1.60
N GLU A 92 31.18 8.73 -2.24
CA GLU A 92 31.47 7.37 -2.74
C GLU A 92 31.25 6.25 -1.71
N ASP A 93 30.79 5.09 -2.17
CA ASP A 93 31.62 3.90 -2.42
C ASP A 93 30.78 2.61 -2.42
N GLY A 94 31.21 1.62 -3.20
CA GLY A 94 30.98 0.22 -2.83
C GLY A 94 29.89 -0.54 -3.57
N ALA A 95 30.27 -1.10 -4.72
CA ALA A 95 29.59 -2.19 -5.40
C ALA A 95 29.24 -3.38 -4.50
N LYS A 96 28.08 -4.00 -4.70
CA LYS A 96 28.00 -5.46 -4.85
C LYS A 96 26.74 -5.89 -5.60
N VAL A 97 27.00 -6.45 -6.78
CA VAL A 97 26.11 -7.32 -7.56
C VAL A 97 25.88 -8.61 -6.77
N GLU A 98 24.63 -9.08 -6.68
CA GLU A 98 24.35 -10.51 -6.61
C GLU A 98 22.95 -10.81 -7.16
N GLU A 99 22.97 -11.15 -8.44
CA GLU A 99 21.98 -11.90 -9.18
C GLU A 99 21.87 -13.31 -8.58
N LYS A 100 20.65 -13.76 -8.23
CA LYS A 100 20.31 -15.18 -8.20
C LYS A 100 18.98 -15.40 -8.90
N VAL A 101 19.11 -16.11 -10.00
CA VAL A 101 18.15 -16.53 -11.01
C VAL A 101 17.71 -17.98 -10.71
N VAL A 102 16.51 -18.35 -11.19
CA VAL A 102 16.03 -19.72 -11.60
C VAL A 102 15.53 -20.67 -10.48
N GLU A 103 14.21 -20.93 -10.44
CA GLU A 103 13.43 -22.08 -11.03
C GLU A 103 13.42 -23.27 -10.05
N GLU A 104 12.43 -24.13 -9.88
CA GLU A 104 11.21 -24.57 -10.61
C GLU A 104 10.48 -25.52 -9.62
N GLU A 105 9.15 -25.57 -9.53
CA GLU A 105 8.22 -26.64 -10.01
C GLU A 105 7.20 -26.81 -8.86
N GLU A 106 5.94 -27.24 -8.97
CA GLU A 106 4.94 -27.54 -10.00
C GLU A 106 3.71 -28.05 -9.20
N GLU A 107 2.55 -28.21 -9.84
CA GLU A 107 1.29 -28.80 -9.35
C GLU A 107 0.35 -27.94 -8.46
N VAL A 108 -0.57 -27.22 -9.11
CA VAL A 108 -1.96 -27.68 -9.25
C VAL A 108 -2.46 -27.22 -10.62
N GLY A 109 -2.40 -28.14 -11.57
CA GLY A 109 -3.03 -27.99 -12.88
C GLY A 109 -4.54 -27.84 -12.74
N MET A 110 -5.02 -26.65 -13.07
CA MET A 110 -6.43 -26.37 -13.29
C MET A 110 -6.84 -27.01 -14.63
N GLY A 111 -7.56 -28.13 -14.53
CA GLY A 111 -8.56 -28.64 -15.48
C GLY A 111 -8.35 -28.43 -16.99
N ASP A 112 -7.68 -29.38 -17.64
CA ASP A 112 -7.80 -29.61 -19.09
C ASP A 112 -7.38 -31.05 -19.48
N GLY A 113 -8.03 -32.08 -18.91
CA GLY A 113 -7.60 -33.46 -19.19
C GLY A 113 -8.43 -34.65 -18.72
N ILE A 114 -9.56 -34.49 -18.01
CA ILE A 114 -10.45 -35.63 -17.69
C ILE A 114 -11.48 -35.83 -18.82
N ASN A 115 -11.00 -35.99 -20.06
CA ASN A 115 -11.82 -36.56 -21.15
C ASN A 115 -11.03 -37.12 -22.35
N MET A 116 -9.78 -37.57 -22.16
CA MET A 116 -8.97 -38.14 -23.25
C MET A 116 -8.18 -39.41 -22.86
N PHE A 117 -8.71 -40.21 -21.94
CA PHE A 117 -8.36 -41.63 -21.85
C PHE A 117 -9.49 -42.34 -21.12
N GLY A 118 -10.24 -43.16 -21.87
CA GLY A 118 -11.58 -43.60 -21.52
C GLY A 118 -11.71 -44.64 -20.41
N ASP A 119 -12.86 -44.55 -19.77
CA ASP A 119 -13.73 -45.60 -19.22
C ASP A 119 -15.05 -44.83 -19.01
N GLU A 120 -16.18 -45.04 -19.70
CA GLU A 120 -16.87 -46.30 -19.95
C GLU A 120 -17.78 -46.17 -21.19
N ASP A 121 -17.51 -46.95 -22.24
CA ASP A 121 -18.52 -47.54 -23.14
C ASP A 121 -18.38 -49.06 -22.91
N TYR A 122 -19.41 -49.87 -22.72
CA TYR A 122 -20.79 -49.75 -23.19
C TYR A 122 -20.97 -49.20 -24.60
#